data_AF-A0A0F9V0N5-F1
#
_entry.id   AF-A0A0F9V0N5-F1
#
_cell.length_a   1.000
_cell.length_b   1.000
_cell.length_c   1.000
_cell.angle_alpha   90.00
_cell.angle_beta   90.00
_cell.angle_gamma   90.00
#
_symmetry.space_group_name_H-M   'P 1'
#
loop_
_entity.id
_entity.type
_entity.pdbx_description
1 polymer ?
#
loop_
_entity_poly.entity_id
_entity_poly.type
_entity_poly.pdbx_seq_one_letter_code
_entity_poly.pdbx_strand_id
1 'polypeptide(L)'
;MDRKVIVGLLLFSLLVFAPYFLRDDLVGYDSYAFLNHVCNESYEHSPLNTNTPIATEILNLIPCNILLIKAILFFLFSSSVLIIAKTGEIVNKENGWLAGLFAFLAFLFVQNFVKFENDVFSLPLIFLSYYFLLKAENEKPIPTWLEKGKILYSKKLWYSLIAFALLGIASLIWGAAGFVIIGMGLLHWRYFLLSIPVIAVYGKDLFAAIAASDIIIENIPVRGMIGLLILNYAFLTPVLLGLTYFLGFMALMNAKFAILVVPLLAVGCVNLFNHPRLKNLKIFFVTLSIVLALGVGFLVFSSAPPSPMDWESIDYALDLHNSTGKPIKNEFWLGYMLQSKGYETDNWGFYDFRWLDDTNGYIVVTDQILQCPFKNFSDLNVYTC
;
A
#
# COMPACT_ATOMS: atom_id res chain seq x y z
N MET A 1 17.76 -6.24 -17.86
CA MET A 1 16.83 -5.28 -18.44
C MET A 1 17.58 -4.31 -19.31
N ASP A 2 17.25 -4.27 -20.60
CA ASP A 2 17.77 -3.29 -21.56
C ASP A 2 17.30 -1.88 -21.16
N ARG A 3 18.12 -0.86 -21.45
CA ARG A 3 17.78 0.55 -21.28
C ARG A 3 16.46 0.91 -21.95
N LYS A 4 16.16 0.35 -23.13
CA LYS A 4 14.88 0.59 -23.83
C LYS A 4 13.68 0.14 -23.02
N VAL A 5 13.79 -1.01 -22.34
CA VAL A 5 12.73 -1.56 -21.49
C VAL A 5 12.56 -0.71 -20.23
N ILE A 6 13.67 -0.28 -19.61
CA ILE A 6 13.63 0.64 -18.45
C ILE A 6 12.87 1.92 -18.82
N VAL A 7 13.27 2.57 -19.91
CA VAL A 7 12.64 3.81 -20.38
C VAL A 7 11.17 3.57 -20.71
N GLY A 8 10.84 2.46 -21.39
CA GLY A 8 9.46 2.10 -21.71
C GLY A 8 8.58 1.93 -20.46
N LEU A 9 9.07 1.23 -19.43
CA LEU A 9 8.33 1.07 -18.17
C LEU A 9 8.19 2.39 -17.41
N LEU A 10 9.22 3.24 -17.39
CA LEU A 10 9.13 4.57 -16.76
C LEU A 10 8.12 5.48 -17.45
N LEU A 11 8.11 5.51 -18.79
CA LEU A 11 7.12 6.26 -19.55
C LEU A 11 5.70 5.71 -19.34
N PHE A 12 5.56 4.38 -19.25
CA PHE A 12 4.28 3.76 -18.95
C PHE A 12 3.80 4.09 -17.54
N SER A 13 4.67 4.02 -16.53
CA SER A 13 4.36 4.45 -15.16
C SER A 13 3.94 5.92 -15.13
N LEU A 14 4.63 6.80 -15.88
CA LEU A 14 4.28 8.20 -15.98
C LEU A 14 2.90 8.38 -16.62
N LEU A 15 2.61 7.67 -17.70
CA LEU A 15 1.31 7.72 -18.37
C LEU A 15 0.17 7.34 -17.42
N VAL A 16 0.37 6.31 -16.59
CA VAL A 16 -0.62 5.90 -15.58
C VAL A 16 -0.75 6.96 -14.51
N PHE A 17 0.34 7.51 -13.98
CA PHE A 17 0.37 8.43 -12.84
C PHE A 17 0.11 9.90 -13.20
N ALA A 18 0.20 10.26 -14.48
CA ALA A 18 0.08 11.64 -14.98
C ALA A 18 -1.23 12.33 -14.55
N PRO A 19 -2.41 11.68 -14.56
CA PRO A 19 -3.63 12.34 -14.10
C PRO A 19 -3.59 12.71 -12.62
N TYR A 20 -2.75 12.08 -11.79
CA TYR A 20 -2.59 12.49 -10.39
C TYR A 20 -1.97 13.87 -10.24
N PHE A 21 -1.01 14.19 -11.10
CA PHE A 21 -0.34 15.49 -11.11
C PHE A 21 -1.27 16.62 -11.56
N LEU A 22 -2.38 16.30 -12.21
CA LEU A 22 -3.40 17.27 -12.60
C LEU A 22 -4.39 17.61 -11.47
N ARG A 23 -4.35 16.86 -10.37
CA ARG A 23 -5.13 17.20 -9.18
C ARG A 23 -4.37 18.22 -8.34
N ASP A 24 -5.10 19.12 -7.69
CA ASP A 24 -4.50 20.08 -6.75
C ASP A 24 -4.28 19.46 -5.34
N ASP A 25 -4.88 18.31 -5.09
CA ASP A 25 -4.99 17.68 -3.77
C ASP A 25 -4.38 16.26 -3.73
N LEU A 26 -4.31 15.65 -2.54
CA LEU A 26 -3.85 14.26 -2.36
C LEU A 26 -5.04 13.29 -2.38
N VAL A 27 -4.83 12.08 -2.90
CA VAL A 27 -5.84 11.01 -2.94
C VAL A 27 -5.91 10.27 -1.61
N GLY A 28 -7.11 10.15 -1.05
CA GLY A 28 -7.44 9.44 0.18
C GLY A 28 -7.48 10.36 1.39
N TYR A 29 -8.54 10.27 2.20
CA TYR A 29 -8.70 11.07 3.42
C TYR A 29 -7.54 10.88 4.41
N ASP A 30 -7.08 9.63 4.59
CA ASP A 30 -5.95 9.31 5.46
C ASP A 30 -4.66 9.99 5.03
N SER A 31 -4.50 10.33 3.74
CA SER A 31 -3.32 11.06 3.26
C SER A 31 -3.17 12.43 3.90
N TYR A 32 -4.27 13.03 4.37
CA TYR A 32 -4.24 14.30 5.06
C TYR A 32 -3.70 14.15 6.49
N ALA A 33 -3.84 12.97 7.12
CA ALA A 33 -3.20 12.71 8.40
C ALA A 33 -1.67 12.83 8.27
N PHE A 34 -1.12 12.22 7.22
CA PHE A 34 0.32 12.27 6.91
C PHE A 34 0.75 13.64 6.38
N LEU A 35 -0.07 14.30 5.56
CA LEU A 35 0.22 15.65 5.07
C LEU A 35 0.28 16.65 6.23
N ASN A 36 -0.68 16.60 7.14
CA ASN A 36 -0.71 17.48 8.30
C ASN A 36 0.54 17.29 9.17
N HIS A 37 1.02 16.05 9.34
CA HIS A 37 2.26 15.78 10.06
C HIS A 37 3.49 16.38 9.37
N VAL A 38 3.53 16.35 8.04
CA VAL A 38 4.59 16.98 7.25
C VAL A 38 4.52 18.51 7.28
N CYS A 39 3.31 19.08 7.37
CA CYS A 39 3.06 20.51 7.19
C CYS A 39 2.92 21.32 8.48
N ASN A 40 2.50 20.72 9.59
CA ASN A 40 2.20 21.43 10.84
C ASN A 40 3.18 21.01 11.95
N GLU A 41 3.96 21.97 12.46
CA GLU A 41 4.88 21.75 13.60
C GLU A 41 4.16 21.59 14.95
N SER A 42 2.90 22.03 15.07
CA SER A 42 2.11 22.06 16.31
C SER A 42 1.41 20.73 16.66
N TYR A 43 2.03 19.61 16.31
CA TYR A 43 1.43 18.27 16.31
C TYR A 43 1.32 17.61 17.69
N GLU A 44 0.89 18.34 18.73
CA GLU A 44 0.58 17.71 20.03
C GLU A 44 -0.73 16.89 20.01
N HIS A 45 -1.60 17.08 18.99
CA HIS A 45 -2.97 16.55 19.02
C HIS A 45 -3.42 15.66 17.86
N SER A 46 -2.62 15.43 16.82
CA SER A 46 -3.00 14.45 15.79
C SER A 46 -2.36 13.09 16.10
N PRO A 47 -3.16 12.05 16.40
CA PRO A 47 -2.68 10.75 16.81
C PRO A 47 -2.27 9.94 15.56
N LEU A 48 -1.22 10.38 14.86
CA LEU A 48 -0.43 9.42 14.10
C LEU A 48 0.34 8.60 15.13
N ASN A 49 -0.35 7.63 15.73
CA ASN A 49 0.30 6.59 16.52
C ASN A 49 0.98 5.63 15.54
N THR A 50 1.98 6.14 14.83
CA THR A 50 2.85 5.30 14.02
C THR A 50 3.70 4.53 15.01
N ASN A 51 3.28 3.31 15.36
CA ASN A 51 4.08 2.33 16.11
C ASN A 51 5.38 1.91 15.37
N THR A 52 5.80 2.69 14.37
CA THR A 52 6.88 2.42 13.42
C THR A 52 7.90 3.57 13.50
N PRO A 53 9.04 3.38 14.17
CA PRO A 53 9.94 4.46 14.55
C PRO A 53 10.64 5.15 13.37
N ILE A 54 10.79 4.48 12.22
CA ILE A 54 11.43 5.10 11.04
C ILE A 54 10.42 5.88 10.19
N ALA A 55 9.13 5.57 10.27
CA ALA A 55 8.11 6.24 9.46
C ALA A 55 8.08 7.75 9.76
N THR A 56 8.08 8.13 11.04
CA THR A 56 8.10 9.52 11.49
C THR A 56 9.33 10.27 10.97
N GLU A 57 10.51 9.65 11.07
CA GLU A 57 11.76 10.25 10.57
C GLU A 57 11.73 10.48 9.05
N ILE A 58 11.14 9.55 8.29
CA ILE A 58 10.98 9.74 6.84
C ILE A 58 10.06 10.92 6.56
N LEU A 59 8.92 11.01 7.25
CA LEU A 59 7.95 12.09 7.03
C LEU A 59 8.53 13.46 7.40
N ASN A 60 9.31 13.55 8.49
CA ASN A 60 9.99 14.78 8.92
C ASN A 60 10.98 15.33 7.89
N LEU A 61 11.48 14.50 6.97
CA LEU A 61 12.41 14.91 5.91
C LEU A 61 11.69 15.39 4.64
N ILE A 62 10.39 15.16 4.53
CA ILE A 62 9.60 15.53 3.36
C ILE A 62 9.20 17.01 3.50
N PRO A 63 9.40 17.86 2.47
CA PRO A 63 8.91 19.22 2.51
C PRO A 63 7.38 19.26 2.39
N CYS A 64 6.75 20.22 3.09
CA CYS A 64 5.33 20.55 2.90
C CYS A 64 5.08 21.14 1.50
N ASN A 65 5.01 20.28 0.49
CA ASN A 65 4.74 20.63 -0.89
C ASN A 65 4.05 19.45 -1.60
N ILE A 66 2.76 19.61 -1.91
CA ILE A 66 1.92 18.55 -2.51
C ILE A 66 2.52 18.03 -3.83
N LEU A 67 3.05 18.90 -4.68
CA LEU A 67 3.66 18.50 -5.95
C LEU A 67 4.90 17.61 -5.74
N LEU A 68 5.73 17.97 -4.76
CA LEU A 68 6.91 17.17 -4.41
C LEU A 68 6.52 15.84 -3.78
N ILE A 69 5.50 15.81 -2.92
CA ILE A 69 4.94 14.57 -2.35
C ILE A 69 4.49 13.63 -3.49
N LYS A 70 3.73 14.15 -4.46
CA LYS A 70 3.31 13.37 -5.65
C LYS A 70 4.51 12.87 -6.46
N ALA A 71 5.55 13.68 -6.61
CA ALA A 71 6.79 13.25 -7.27
C ALA A 71 7.48 12.10 -6.52
N ILE A 72 7.56 12.16 -5.18
CA ILE A 72 8.09 11.08 -4.35
C ILE A 72 7.27 9.80 -4.54
N LEU A 73 5.94 9.89 -4.46
CA LEU A 73 5.04 8.76 -4.68
C LEU A 73 5.24 8.14 -6.07
N PHE A 74 5.38 8.98 -7.11
CA PHE A 74 5.68 8.54 -8.47
C PHE A 74 7.02 7.79 -8.56
N PHE A 75 8.06 8.24 -7.86
CA PHE A 75 9.37 7.56 -7.83
C PHE A 75 9.30 6.23 -7.09
N LEU A 76 8.59 6.15 -5.96
CA LEU A 76 8.35 4.91 -5.22
C LEU A 76 7.56 3.89 -6.05
N PHE A 77 6.52 4.37 -6.75
CA PHE A 77 5.75 3.57 -7.69
C PHE A 77 6.60 3.04 -8.84
N SER A 78 7.33 3.93 -9.52
CA SER A 78 8.14 3.58 -10.68
C SER A 78 9.29 2.63 -10.33
N SER A 79 9.96 2.87 -9.19
CA SER A 79 10.99 1.96 -8.69
C SER A 79 10.41 0.58 -8.36
N SER A 80 9.23 0.51 -7.75
CA SER A 80 8.52 -0.75 -7.49
C SER A 80 8.22 -1.52 -8.77
N VAL A 81 7.69 -0.86 -9.82
CA VAL A 81 7.45 -1.49 -11.13
C VAL A 81 8.75 -2.05 -11.72
N LEU A 82 9.85 -1.28 -11.67
CA LEU A 82 11.15 -1.73 -12.18
C LEU A 82 11.73 -2.91 -11.37
N ILE A 83 11.55 -2.89 -10.05
CA ILE A 83 11.97 -4.00 -9.17
C ILE A 83 11.18 -5.26 -9.51
N ILE A 84 9.85 -5.18 -9.65
CA ILE A 84 9.00 -6.32 -10.04
C ILE A 84 9.40 -6.86 -11.42
N ALA A 85 9.60 -6.00 -12.40
CA ALA A 85 10.10 -6.37 -13.73
C ALA A 85 11.46 -7.09 -13.63
N LYS A 86 12.36 -6.59 -12.78
CA LYS A 86 13.68 -7.17 -12.58
C LYS A 86 13.63 -8.52 -11.85
N THR A 87 12.68 -8.71 -10.96
CA THR A 87 12.38 -9.99 -10.31
C THR A 87 11.89 -11.01 -11.33
N GLY A 88 11.01 -10.60 -12.26
CA GLY A 88 10.53 -11.45 -13.35
C GLY A 88 11.66 -11.96 -14.26
N GLU A 89 12.72 -11.17 -14.49
CA GLU A 89 13.89 -11.59 -15.29
C GLU A 89 14.66 -12.78 -14.67
N ILE A 90 14.54 -13.01 -13.36
CA ILE A 90 15.15 -14.19 -12.72
C ILE A 90 14.45 -15.47 -13.20
N VAL A 91 13.14 -15.40 -13.46
CA VAL A 91 12.29 -16.52 -13.87
C VAL A 91 12.32 -16.72 -15.39
N ASN A 92 12.19 -15.63 -16.16
CA ASN A 92 12.31 -15.66 -17.61
C ASN A 92 13.16 -14.47 -18.07
N LYS A 93 14.36 -14.74 -18.59
CA LYS A 93 15.31 -13.68 -18.98
C LYS A 93 14.82 -12.79 -20.13
N GLU A 94 14.03 -13.33 -21.05
CA GLU A 94 13.59 -12.63 -22.27
C GLU A 94 12.33 -11.79 -22.02
N ASN A 95 11.34 -12.38 -21.34
CA ASN A 95 10.01 -11.80 -21.13
C ASN A 95 9.74 -11.37 -19.69
N GLY A 96 10.73 -11.51 -18.79
CA GLY A 96 10.58 -11.23 -17.36
C GLY A 96 10.19 -9.80 -17.03
N TRP A 97 10.56 -8.86 -17.89
CA TRP A 97 10.16 -7.46 -17.75
C TRP A 97 8.65 -7.25 -17.77
N LEU A 98 7.88 -8.17 -18.38
CA LEU A 98 6.41 -8.15 -18.37
C LEU A 98 5.82 -8.28 -16.96
N ALA A 99 6.57 -8.79 -15.98
CA ALA A 99 6.11 -8.79 -14.59
C ALA A 99 5.78 -7.37 -14.10
N GLY A 100 6.53 -6.35 -14.54
CA GLY A 100 6.22 -4.96 -14.20
C GLY A 100 4.86 -4.53 -14.73
N LEU A 101 4.48 -4.98 -15.93
CA LEU A 101 3.14 -4.74 -16.50
C LEU A 101 2.05 -5.59 -15.81
N PHE A 102 2.36 -6.83 -15.45
CA PHE A 102 1.39 -7.71 -14.79
C PHE A 102 1.03 -7.25 -13.36
N ALA A 103 1.86 -6.42 -12.72
CA ALA A 103 1.50 -5.78 -11.45
C ALA A 103 0.18 -4.97 -11.55
N PHE A 104 -0.10 -4.39 -12.72
CA PHE A 104 -1.31 -3.61 -12.99
C PHE A 104 -2.58 -4.47 -13.16
N LEU A 105 -2.48 -5.80 -13.17
CA LEU A 105 -3.66 -6.67 -13.07
C LEU A 105 -4.34 -6.53 -11.71
N ALA A 106 -3.60 -6.10 -10.68
CA ALA A 106 -4.14 -5.78 -9.38
C ALA A 106 -4.40 -4.27 -9.29
N PHE A 107 -5.67 -3.86 -9.39
CA PHE A 107 -6.10 -2.46 -9.19
C PHE A 107 -5.52 -1.83 -7.91
N LEU A 108 -5.49 -2.61 -6.82
CA LEU A 108 -4.95 -2.19 -5.53
C LEU A 108 -3.48 -1.75 -5.61
N PHE A 109 -2.72 -2.24 -6.60
CA PHE A 109 -1.34 -1.79 -6.82
C PHE A 109 -1.27 -0.28 -7.02
N VAL A 110 -2.04 0.26 -7.97
CA VAL A 110 -2.05 1.70 -8.22
C VAL A 110 -2.67 2.44 -7.03
N GLN A 111 -3.76 1.92 -6.47
CA GLN A 111 -4.48 2.59 -5.37
C GLN A 111 -3.61 2.81 -4.13
N ASN A 112 -2.72 1.88 -3.77
CA ASN A 112 -1.84 2.07 -2.61
C ASN A 112 -0.78 3.14 -2.90
N PHE A 113 -0.15 3.15 -4.08
CA PHE A 113 0.92 4.11 -4.39
C PHE A 113 0.47 5.56 -4.59
N VAL A 114 -0.82 5.82 -4.79
CA VAL A 114 -1.32 7.20 -4.94
C VAL A 114 -1.67 7.83 -3.60
N LYS A 115 -1.90 7.02 -2.57
CA LYS A 115 -2.16 7.50 -1.21
C LYS A 115 -0.85 7.84 -0.54
N PHE A 116 -0.80 9.00 0.09
CA PHE A 116 0.34 9.42 0.90
C PHE A 116 0.22 8.83 2.30
N GLU A 117 0.66 7.58 2.45
CA GLU A 117 0.69 6.84 3.72
C GLU A 117 2.13 6.34 3.99
N ASN A 118 2.42 5.74 5.15
CA ASN A 118 3.76 5.21 5.45
C ASN A 118 4.08 3.91 4.70
N ASP A 119 3.08 3.15 4.27
CA ASP A 119 3.23 1.87 3.60
C ASP A 119 3.96 1.97 2.24
N VAL A 120 3.67 2.99 1.43
CA VAL A 120 4.29 3.22 0.11
C VAL A 120 5.80 3.36 0.15
N PHE A 121 6.36 3.83 1.27
CA PHE A 121 7.81 3.92 1.50
C PHE A 121 8.44 2.55 1.76
N SER A 122 7.66 1.63 2.33
CA SER A 122 8.07 0.26 2.64
C SER A 122 8.03 -0.65 1.41
N LEU A 123 7.04 -0.46 0.51
CA LEU A 123 6.77 -1.36 -0.62
C LEU A 123 7.99 -1.63 -1.53
N PRO A 124 8.79 -0.63 -1.99
CA PRO A 124 9.97 -0.91 -2.82
C PRO A 124 10.99 -1.82 -2.12
N LEU A 125 11.17 -1.67 -0.80
CA LEU A 125 12.07 -2.49 0.00
C LEU A 125 11.56 -3.93 0.12
N ILE A 126 10.25 -4.09 0.35
CA ILE A 126 9.60 -5.41 0.37
C ILE A 126 9.77 -6.09 -0.98
N PHE A 127 9.51 -5.39 -2.08
CA PHE A 127 9.60 -5.98 -3.42
C PHE A 127 11.05 -6.32 -3.80
N LEU A 128 12.01 -5.50 -3.36
CA LEU A 128 13.43 -5.79 -3.53
C LEU A 128 13.85 -6.99 -2.67
N SER A 129 13.23 -7.21 -1.51
CA SER A 129 13.46 -8.43 -0.74
C SER A 129 13.03 -9.68 -1.52
N TYR A 130 11.90 -9.65 -2.24
CA TYR A 130 11.45 -10.75 -3.09
C TYR A 130 12.45 -11.05 -4.21
N TYR A 131 13.03 -10.01 -4.82
CA TYR A 131 14.11 -10.15 -5.79
C TYR A 131 15.28 -10.98 -5.22
N PHE A 132 15.75 -10.62 -4.02
CA PHE A 132 16.86 -11.30 -3.38
C PHE A 132 16.49 -12.70 -2.88
N LEU A 133 15.28 -12.92 -2.38
CA LEU A 133 14.79 -14.25 -1.99
C LEU A 133 14.75 -15.19 -3.20
N LEU A 134 14.20 -14.73 -4.32
CA LEU A 134 14.13 -15.53 -5.54
C LEU A 134 15.53 -15.82 -6.11
N LYS A 135 16.48 -14.87 -6.00
CA LYS A 135 17.89 -15.15 -6.27
C LYS A 135 18.46 -16.21 -5.35
N ALA A 136 18.24 -16.11 -4.03
CA ALA A 136 18.73 -17.06 -3.05
C ALA A 136 18.22 -18.49 -3.36
N GLU A 137 16.95 -18.63 -3.75
CA GLU A 137 16.39 -19.94 -4.07
C GLU A 137 16.92 -20.55 -5.37
N ASN A 138 17.27 -19.72 -6.35
CA ASN A 138 17.82 -20.17 -7.63
C ASN A 138 19.33 -20.42 -7.62
N GLU A 139 20.04 -20.03 -6.55
CA GLU A 139 21.46 -20.35 -6.38
C GLU A 139 21.65 -21.85 -6.03
N LYS A 140 22.60 -22.50 -6.71
CA LYS A 140 22.90 -23.92 -6.50
C LYS A 140 23.39 -24.15 -5.06
N PRO A 141 22.92 -25.22 -4.38
CA PRO A 141 23.46 -25.58 -3.08
C PRO A 141 24.97 -25.85 -3.20
N ILE A 142 25.76 -25.30 -2.27
CA ILE A 142 27.17 -25.65 -2.18
C ILE A 142 27.25 -27.12 -1.75
N PRO A 143 28.07 -27.96 -2.41
CA PRO A 143 28.24 -29.34 -2.00
C PRO A 143 28.74 -29.45 -0.56
N THR A 144 28.04 -30.25 0.24
CA THR A 144 28.27 -30.50 1.68
C THR A 144 29.69 -30.97 2.02
N TRP A 145 30.46 -31.47 1.05
CA TRP A 145 31.84 -31.95 1.27
C TRP A 145 32.89 -30.83 1.36
N LEU A 146 32.56 -29.59 0.94
CA LEU A 146 33.40 -28.40 1.12
C LEU A 146 33.21 -27.72 2.48
N GLU A 147 32.26 -28.18 3.30
CA GLU A 147 31.91 -27.59 4.61
C GLU A 147 32.84 -27.98 5.77
N LYS A 148 33.89 -28.78 5.54
CA LYS A 148 34.81 -29.27 6.60
C LYS A 148 35.80 -28.21 7.17
N GLY A 149 35.37 -26.97 7.36
CA GLY A 149 36.09 -26.03 8.24
C GLY A 149 36.38 -24.63 7.68
N LYS A 150 35.89 -24.28 6.49
CA LYS A 150 35.83 -22.88 6.06
C LYS A 150 34.37 -22.45 6.02
N ILE A 151 34.04 -21.37 6.74
CA ILE A 151 32.78 -20.64 6.58
C ILE A 151 32.80 -20.07 5.16
N LEU A 152 32.44 -20.89 4.18
CA LEU A 152 32.25 -20.46 2.81
C LEU A 152 30.93 -19.74 2.77
N TYR A 153 31.01 -18.41 2.88
CA TYR A 153 29.91 -17.50 2.64
C TYR A 153 29.26 -17.79 1.29
N SER A 154 28.19 -18.59 1.31
CA SER A 154 27.44 -18.89 0.08
C SER A 154 26.72 -17.64 -0.41
N LYS A 155 26.72 -17.41 -1.72
CA LYS A 155 25.91 -16.33 -2.33
C LYS A 155 24.44 -16.44 -1.92
N LYS A 156 23.94 -17.68 -1.77
CA LYS A 156 22.61 -17.99 -1.24
C LYS A 156 22.37 -17.36 0.14
N LEU A 157 23.27 -17.57 1.10
CA LEU A 157 23.17 -16.97 2.43
C LEU A 157 23.19 -15.45 2.38
N TRP A 158 24.09 -14.85 1.59
CA TRP A 158 24.16 -13.40 1.44
C TRP A 158 22.88 -12.80 0.89
N TYR A 159 22.29 -13.39 -0.15
CA TYR A 159 21.02 -12.93 -0.70
C TYR A 159 19.88 -13.07 0.31
N SER A 160 19.82 -14.17 1.07
CA SER A 160 18.85 -14.31 2.17
C SER A 160 19.04 -13.24 3.24
N LEU A 161 20.28 -12.97 3.67
CA LEU A 161 20.56 -11.94 4.67
C LEU A 161 20.16 -10.54 4.18
N ILE A 162 20.46 -10.20 2.92
CA ILE A 162 20.04 -8.93 2.32
C ILE A 162 18.51 -8.84 2.28
N ALA A 163 17.81 -9.90 1.87
CA ALA A 163 16.36 -9.91 1.86
C ALA A 163 15.75 -9.68 3.25
N PHE A 164 16.27 -10.36 4.28
CA PHE A 164 15.82 -10.18 5.66
C PHE A 164 16.16 -8.81 6.23
N ALA A 165 17.33 -8.25 5.88
CA ALA A 165 17.69 -6.89 6.27
C ALA A 165 16.73 -5.86 5.64
N LEU A 166 16.40 -6.00 4.35
CA LEU A 166 15.42 -5.16 3.66
C LEU A 166 14.03 -5.27 4.29
N LEU A 167 13.56 -6.49 4.59
CA LEU A 167 12.28 -6.70 5.27
C LEU A 167 12.27 -6.14 6.69
N GLY A 168 13.40 -6.26 7.41
CA GLY A 168 13.59 -5.64 8.72
C GLY A 168 13.41 -4.14 8.65
N ILE A 169 14.15 -3.46 7.77
CA ILE A 169 14.00 -2.00 7.54
C ILE A 169 12.58 -1.66 7.11
N ALA A 170 11.99 -2.42 6.19
CA ALA A 170 10.61 -2.24 5.75
C ALA A 170 9.60 -2.32 6.91
N SER A 171 9.81 -3.23 7.87
CA SER A 171 8.95 -3.37 9.06
C SER A 171 9.06 -2.21 10.05
N LEU A 172 10.21 -1.52 10.08
CA LEU A 172 10.40 -0.29 10.86
C LEU A 172 9.65 0.91 10.27
N ILE A 173 9.26 0.85 9.00
CA ILE A 173 8.48 1.87 8.27
C ILE A 173 6.99 1.50 8.29
N TRP A 174 6.67 0.24 8.01
CA TRP A 174 5.30 -0.27 7.96
C TRP A 174 5.22 -1.66 8.57
N GLY A 175 4.55 -1.77 9.72
CA GLY A 175 4.50 -3.00 10.52
C GLY A 175 3.99 -4.24 9.76
N ALA A 176 3.15 -4.05 8.74
CA ALA A 176 2.64 -5.14 7.91
C ALA A 176 3.74 -5.91 7.16
N ALA A 177 4.90 -5.29 6.90
CA ALA A 177 6.05 -5.97 6.32
C ALA A 177 6.55 -7.13 7.21
N GLY A 178 6.31 -7.06 8.53
CA GLY A 178 6.62 -8.13 9.47
C GLY A 178 5.87 -9.44 9.17
N PHE A 179 4.68 -9.39 8.57
CA PHE A 179 3.96 -10.61 8.14
C PHE A 179 4.68 -11.36 7.03
N VAL A 180 5.42 -10.66 6.16
CA VAL A 180 6.25 -11.33 5.14
C VAL A 180 7.36 -12.14 5.82
N ILE A 181 7.96 -11.60 6.89
CA ILE A 181 9.01 -12.26 7.66
C ILE A 181 8.45 -13.50 8.38
N ILE A 182 7.28 -13.38 9.00
CA ILE A 182 6.58 -14.53 9.62
C ILE A 182 6.25 -15.59 8.58
N GLY A 183 5.64 -15.21 7.46
CA GLY A 183 5.27 -16.14 6.39
C GLY A 183 6.49 -16.92 5.89
N MET A 184 7.62 -16.24 5.67
CA MET A 184 8.87 -16.88 5.31
C MET A 184 9.40 -17.81 6.40
N GLY A 185 9.29 -17.41 7.67
CA GLY A 185 9.70 -18.21 8.82
C GLY A 185 8.94 -19.53 8.94
N LEU A 186 7.63 -19.52 8.70
CA LEU A 186 6.78 -20.72 8.74
C LEU A 186 7.11 -21.73 7.62
N LEU A 187 7.64 -21.26 6.50
CA LEU A 187 7.87 -22.09 5.31
C LEU A 187 9.23 -22.78 5.29
N HIS A 188 10.21 -22.31 6.08
CA HIS A 188 11.54 -22.92 6.10
C HIS A 188 12.30 -22.61 7.40
N TRP A 189 12.91 -23.62 8.03
CA TRP A 189 13.57 -23.49 9.34
C TRP A 189 14.70 -22.44 9.40
N ARG A 190 15.45 -22.26 8.30
CA ARG A 190 16.50 -21.21 8.24
C ARG A 190 15.90 -19.80 8.33
N TYR A 191 14.76 -19.61 7.67
CA TYR A 191 14.01 -18.36 7.70
C TYR A 191 13.31 -18.17 9.04
N PHE A 192 12.90 -19.27 9.69
CA PHE A 192 12.37 -19.24 11.05
C PHE A 192 13.37 -18.60 12.01
N LEU A 193 14.63 -19.04 12.00
CA LEU A 193 15.67 -18.44 12.86
C LEU A 193 15.87 -16.94 12.61
N LEU A 194 15.85 -16.53 11.34
CA LEU A 194 15.96 -15.12 10.97
C LEU A 194 14.72 -14.29 11.32
N SER A 195 13.56 -14.93 11.49
CA SER A 195 12.30 -14.27 11.88
C SER A 195 12.17 -14.01 13.39
N ILE A 196 12.93 -14.73 14.23
CA ILE A 196 12.82 -14.64 15.70
C ILE A 196 12.94 -13.20 16.23
N PRO A 197 13.93 -12.38 15.83
CA PRO A 197 14.06 -11.01 16.35
C PRO A 197 12.83 -10.14 16.04
N VAL A 198 12.24 -10.31 14.86
CA VAL A 198 11.05 -9.55 14.43
C VAL A 198 9.83 -10.02 15.21
N ILE A 199 9.65 -11.32 15.39
CA ILE A 199 8.56 -11.87 16.21
C ILE A 199 8.69 -11.42 17.66
N ALA A 200 9.91 -11.33 18.20
CA ALA A 200 10.14 -10.87 19.57
C ALA A 200 9.77 -9.39 19.75
N VAL A 201 10.02 -8.53 18.75
CA VAL A 201 9.73 -7.09 18.82
C VAL A 201 8.27 -6.78 18.48
N TYR A 202 7.75 -7.35 17.40
CA TYR A 202 6.45 -7.00 16.81
C TYR A 202 5.36 -8.05 17.02
N GLY A 203 5.66 -9.17 17.67
CA GLY A 203 4.74 -10.29 17.81
C GLY A 203 3.38 -9.89 18.38
N LYS A 204 3.35 -9.05 19.42
CA LYS A 204 2.11 -8.57 20.04
C LYS A 204 1.20 -7.86 19.04
N ASP A 205 1.73 -6.91 18.29
CA ASP A 205 0.97 -6.10 17.33
C ASP A 205 0.56 -6.95 16.11
N LEU A 206 1.41 -7.88 15.68
CA LEU A 206 1.13 -8.81 14.58
C LEU A 206 -0.01 -9.78 14.95
N PHE A 207 -0.05 -10.29 16.19
CA PHE A 207 -1.17 -11.10 16.68
C PHE A 207 -2.44 -10.28 16.84
N ALA A 208 -2.35 -9.05 17.32
CA ALA A 208 -3.50 -8.15 17.45
C ALA A 208 -4.13 -7.80 16.09
N ALA A 209 -3.32 -7.66 15.04
CA ALA A 209 -3.81 -7.39 13.69
C ALA A 209 -4.48 -8.60 13.00
N ILE A 210 -4.25 -9.84 13.49
CA ILE A 210 -4.97 -11.04 13.03
C ILE A 210 -6.20 -11.31 13.90
N ALA A 211 -6.13 -10.99 15.19
CA ALA A 211 -7.28 -11.06 16.08
C ALA A 211 -8.38 -10.13 15.56
N ALA A 212 -9.63 -10.62 15.50
CA ALA A 212 -10.76 -9.82 15.06
C ALA A 212 -10.82 -8.53 15.90
N SER A 213 -10.53 -7.41 15.26
CA SER A 213 -10.67 -6.08 15.84
C SER A 213 -12.03 -5.56 15.42
N ASP A 214 -12.89 -5.28 16.40
CA ASP A 214 -14.20 -4.66 16.17
C ASP A 214 -14.10 -3.21 15.67
N ILE A 215 -12.88 -2.66 15.55
CA ILE A 215 -12.64 -1.22 15.42
C ILE A 215 -12.39 -0.79 13.97
N ILE A 216 -11.93 -1.68 13.08
CA ILE A 216 -11.58 -1.31 11.70
C ILE A 216 -12.05 -2.40 10.73
N ILE A 217 -13.26 -2.23 10.20
CA ILE A 217 -13.81 -3.05 9.11
C ILE A 217 -13.40 -2.39 7.79
N GLU A 218 -12.17 -2.64 7.35
CA GLU A 218 -11.76 -2.29 5.98
C GLU A 218 -12.30 -3.36 5.01
N ASN A 219 -13.12 -2.92 4.06
CA ASN A 219 -13.89 -3.75 3.13
C ASN A 219 -13.10 -4.92 2.51
N ILE A 220 -13.66 -6.13 2.59
CA ILE A 220 -13.05 -7.38 2.15
C ILE A 220 -13.05 -7.47 0.60
N PRO A 221 -11.90 -7.55 -0.09
CA PRO A 221 -11.85 -7.66 -1.54
C PRO A 221 -11.89 -9.14 -1.97
N VAL A 222 -12.97 -9.85 -1.66
CA VAL A 222 -13.08 -11.32 -1.86
C VAL A 222 -13.00 -11.74 -3.34
N ARG A 223 -13.46 -10.92 -4.29
CA ARG A 223 -13.78 -11.41 -5.66
C ARG A 223 -12.62 -11.34 -6.66
N GLY A 224 -11.66 -10.42 -6.49
CA GLY A 224 -10.52 -10.27 -7.42
C GLY A 224 -9.32 -11.18 -7.10
N MET A 225 -9.10 -11.46 -5.81
CA MET A 225 -7.90 -12.17 -5.35
C MET A 225 -7.96 -13.68 -5.59
N ILE A 226 -9.15 -14.27 -5.49
CA ILE A 226 -9.34 -15.72 -5.69
C ILE A 226 -8.91 -16.13 -7.12
N GLY A 227 -9.21 -15.32 -8.14
CA GLY A 227 -8.80 -15.59 -9.51
C GLY A 227 -7.28 -15.55 -9.72
N LEU A 228 -6.59 -14.60 -9.07
CA LEU A 228 -5.12 -14.48 -9.16
C LEU A 228 -4.39 -15.56 -8.36
N LEU A 229 -4.94 -15.99 -7.23
CA LEU A 229 -4.39 -17.09 -6.42
C LEU A 229 -4.51 -18.44 -7.15
N ILE A 230 -5.62 -18.69 -7.84
CA ILE A 230 -5.80 -19.91 -8.65
C ILE A 230 -4.84 -19.94 -9.85
N LEU A 231 -4.54 -18.78 -10.45
CA LEU A 231 -3.57 -18.68 -11.55
C LEU A 231 -2.11 -18.92 -11.12
N ASN A 232 -1.80 -18.85 -9.81
CA ASN A 232 -0.44 -19.05 -9.29
C ASN A 232 -0.04 -20.51 -9.06
N TYR A 233 -0.98 -21.45 -9.19
CA TYR A 233 -0.78 -22.86 -8.85
C TYR A 233 0.40 -23.52 -9.58
N ALA A 234 0.89 -22.95 -10.68
CA ALA A 234 1.73 -23.69 -11.59
C ALA A 234 3.23 -23.31 -11.62
N PHE A 235 3.72 -22.19 -11.03
CA PHE A 235 5.03 -21.70 -11.50
C PHE A 235 5.98 -20.95 -10.53
N LEU A 236 5.78 -20.97 -9.22
CA LEU A 236 6.76 -20.44 -8.24
C LEU A 236 7.49 -21.57 -7.49
N THR A 237 8.69 -21.30 -6.97
CA THR A 237 9.39 -22.26 -6.09
C THR A 237 8.51 -22.58 -4.87
N PRO A 238 8.64 -23.75 -4.21
CA PRO A 238 7.75 -24.14 -3.10
C PRO A 238 7.68 -23.10 -1.98
N VAL A 239 8.80 -22.45 -1.65
CA VAL A 239 8.86 -21.36 -0.66
C VAL A 239 8.06 -20.14 -1.11
N LEU A 240 8.27 -19.67 -2.35
CA LEU A 240 7.56 -18.48 -2.85
C LEU A 240 6.08 -18.76 -3.11
N LEU A 241 5.74 -19.98 -3.51
CA LEU A 241 4.36 -20.43 -3.64
C LEU A 241 3.68 -20.45 -2.26
N GLY A 242 4.34 -21.04 -1.26
CA GLY A 242 3.86 -21.01 0.13
C GLY A 242 3.67 -19.59 0.66
N LEU A 243 4.61 -18.69 0.34
CA LEU A 243 4.51 -17.28 0.74
C LEU A 243 3.35 -16.58 0.02
N THR A 244 3.16 -16.87 -1.26
CA THR A 244 2.05 -16.33 -2.07
C THR A 244 0.70 -16.75 -1.48
N TYR A 245 0.54 -18.01 -1.07
CA TYR A 245 -0.67 -18.48 -0.42
C TYR A 245 -0.86 -17.90 0.97
N PHE A 246 0.21 -17.80 1.77
CA PHE A 246 0.15 -17.19 3.09
C PHE A 246 -0.31 -15.73 2.99
N LEU A 247 0.34 -14.92 2.14
CA LEU A 247 -0.04 -13.52 1.93
C LEU A 247 -1.40 -13.38 1.26
N GLY A 248 -1.74 -14.30 0.35
CA GLY A 248 -3.07 -14.38 -0.27
C GLY A 248 -4.17 -14.62 0.75
N PHE A 249 -3.95 -15.52 1.70
CA PHE A 249 -4.87 -15.77 2.82
C PHE A 249 -4.98 -14.55 3.73
N MET A 250 -3.85 -13.93 4.11
CA MET A 250 -3.87 -12.69 4.89
C MET A 250 -4.64 -11.58 4.17
N ALA A 251 -4.54 -11.50 2.85
CA ALA A 251 -5.26 -10.52 2.06
C ALA A 251 -6.78 -10.76 1.97
N LEU A 252 -7.24 -11.99 2.19
CA LEU A 252 -8.66 -12.27 2.41
C LEU A 252 -9.14 -11.77 3.77
N MET A 253 -8.25 -11.67 4.75
CA MET A 253 -8.56 -11.15 6.08
C MET A 253 -8.50 -9.61 6.12
N ASN A 254 -7.53 -9.01 5.42
CA ASN A 254 -7.37 -7.56 5.33
C ASN A 254 -6.86 -7.15 3.94
N ALA A 255 -7.62 -6.28 3.27
CA ALA A 255 -7.35 -5.80 1.92
C ALA A 255 -5.93 -5.21 1.74
N LYS A 256 -5.37 -4.57 2.77
CA LYS A 256 -4.03 -3.97 2.70
C LYS A 256 -2.94 -5.00 2.46
N PHE A 257 -3.10 -6.27 2.87
CA PHE A 257 -2.10 -7.31 2.57
C PHE A 257 -2.11 -7.75 1.10
N ALA A 258 -3.13 -7.41 0.33
CA ALA A 258 -3.20 -7.75 -1.09
C ALA A 258 -2.02 -7.16 -1.86
N ILE A 259 -1.52 -5.98 -1.47
CA ILE A 259 -0.38 -5.34 -2.13
C ILE A 259 0.91 -6.17 -2.03
N LEU A 260 1.08 -6.91 -0.92
CA LEU A 260 2.26 -7.74 -0.66
C LEU A 260 2.34 -8.93 -1.61
N VAL A 261 1.19 -9.44 -2.05
CA VAL A 261 1.15 -10.61 -2.94
C VAL A 261 1.30 -10.24 -4.42
N VAL A 262 1.01 -8.98 -4.81
CA VAL A 262 1.04 -8.52 -6.22
C VAL A 262 2.35 -8.86 -6.96
N PRO A 263 3.55 -8.57 -6.41
CA PRO A 263 4.80 -8.90 -7.10
C PRO A 263 4.95 -10.39 -7.41
N LEU A 264 4.57 -11.25 -6.46
CA LEU A 264 4.69 -12.69 -6.59
C LEU A 264 3.73 -13.19 -7.67
N LEU A 265 2.49 -12.69 -7.67
CA LEU A 265 1.50 -13.01 -8.69
C LEU A 265 1.93 -12.58 -10.09
N ALA A 266 2.47 -11.35 -10.20
CA ALA A 266 2.94 -10.78 -11.44
C ALA A 266 4.14 -11.55 -12.02
N VAL A 267 5.08 -11.94 -11.17
CA VAL A 267 6.21 -12.82 -11.54
C VAL A 267 5.72 -14.21 -11.94
N GLY A 268 4.73 -14.77 -11.22
CA GLY A 268 4.07 -16.03 -11.59
C GLY A 268 3.46 -15.98 -12.99
N CYS A 269 2.82 -14.87 -13.37
CA CYS A 269 2.21 -14.69 -14.69
C CYS A 269 3.23 -14.71 -15.84
N VAL A 270 4.48 -14.26 -15.60
CA VAL A 270 5.55 -14.33 -16.61
C VAL A 270 5.81 -15.78 -17.06
N ASN A 271 5.65 -16.77 -16.18
CA ASN A 271 5.87 -18.16 -16.55
C ASN A 271 4.90 -18.69 -17.61
N LEU A 272 3.73 -18.07 -17.79
CA LEU A 272 2.85 -18.38 -18.93
C LEU A 272 3.59 -18.27 -20.26
N PHE A 273 4.60 -17.39 -20.35
CA PHE A 273 5.38 -17.15 -21.56
C PHE A 273 6.30 -18.32 -21.92
N ASN A 274 6.62 -19.20 -20.98
CA ASN A 274 7.38 -20.43 -21.24
C ASN A 274 6.53 -21.50 -21.99
N HIS A 275 5.21 -21.34 -22.05
CA HIS A 275 4.33 -22.33 -22.67
C HIS A 275 3.91 -21.91 -24.09
N PRO A 276 4.32 -22.63 -25.15
CA PRO A 276 4.03 -22.22 -26.53
C PRO A 276 2.53 -22.32 -26.89
N ARG A 277 1.79 -23.22 -26.23
CA ARG A 277 0.36 -23.47 -26.51
C ARG A 277 -0.59 -22.38 -26.00
N LEU A 278 -0.12 -21.45 -25.18
CA LEU A 278 -0.95 -20.43 -24.50
C LEU A 278 -0.90 -19.05 -25.19
N LYS A 279 -0.67 -18.98 -26.50
CA LYS A 279 -0.47 -17.71 -27.22
C LYS A 279 -1.59 -16.69 -27.00
N ASN A 280 -2.85 -17.10 -27.14
CA ASN A 280 -4.00 -16.20 -26.97
C ASN A 280 -4.11 -15.68 -25.53
N LEU A 281 -3.81 -16.54 -24.55
CA LEU A 281 -3.85 -16.18 -23.14
C LEU A 281 -2.76 -15.14 -22.80
N LYS A 282 -1.55 -15.27 -23.38
CA LYS A 282 -0.47 -14.28 -23.23
C LYS A 282 -0.89 -12.89 -23.72
N ILE A 283 -1.45 -12.82 -24.93
CA ILE A 283 -1.93 -11.57 -25.53
C ILE A 283 -3.06 -10.97 -24.68
N PHE A 284 -3.98 -11.81 -24.23
CA PHE A 284 -5.07 -11.39 -23.34
C PHE A 284 -4.54 -10.74 -22.06
N PHE A 285 -3.61 -11.37 -21.34
CA PHE A 285 -3.06 -10.81 -20.10
C PHE A 285 -2.31 -9.51 -20.32
N VAL A 286 -1.48 -9.42 -21.37
CA VAL A 286 -0.77 -8.17 -21.68
C VAL A 286 -1.74 -7.05 -22.01
N THR A 287 -2.76 -7.33 -22.82
CA THR A 287 -3.79 -6.36 -23.20
C THR A 287 -4.58 -5.92 -21.97
N LEU A 288 -5.01 -6.88 -21.14
CA LEU A 288 -5.74 -6.63 -19.91
C LEU A 288 -4.92 -5.78 -18.93
N SER A 289 -3.62 -6.05 -18.76
CA SER A 289 -2.74 -5.22 -17.93
C SER A 289 -2.66 -3.79 -18.41
N ILE A 290 -2.58 -3.56 -19.73
CA ILE A 290 -2.54 -2.21 -20.30
C ILE A 290 -3.88 -1.51 -20.10
N VAL A 291 -5.00 -2.18 -20.41
CA VAL A 291 -6.35 -1.63 -20.24
C VAL A 291 -6.63 -1.31 -18.78
N LEU A 292 -6.28 -2.21 -17.86
CA LEU A 292 -6.42 -1.97 -16.43
C LEU A 292 -5.49 -0.84 -15.98
N ALA A 293 -4.23 -0.81 -16.36
CA ALA A 293 -3.33 0.28 -15.97
C ALA A 293 -3.89 1.67 -16.36
N LEU A 294 -4.38 1.81 -17.59
CA LEU A 294 -4.94 3.06 -18.09
C LEU A 294 -6.30 3.37 -17.47
N GLY A 295 -7.19 2.39 -17.39
CA GLY A 295 -8.53 2.54 -16.82
C GLY A 295 -8.50 2.81 -15.33
N VAL A 296 -7.65 2.10 -14.60
CA VAL A 296 -7.43 2.30 -13.16
C VAL A 296 -6.76 3.62 -12.89
N GLY A 297 -5.71 3.98 -13.64
CA GLY A 297 -5.13 5.31 -13.55
C GLY A 297 -6.22 6.37 -13.69
N PHE A 298 -6.96 6.34 -14.79
CA PHE A 298 -8.04 7.30 -15.02
C PHE A 298 -9.09 7.31 -13.89
N LEU A 299 -9.64 6.15 -13.50
CA LEU A 299 -10.69 6.05 -12.49
C LEU A 299 -10.21 6.52 -11.12
N VAL A 300 -9.07 6.01 -10.64
CA VAL A 300 -8.52 6.40 -9.33
C VAL A 300 -8.29 7.90 -9.27
N PHE A 301 -7.80 8.52 -10.34
CA PHE A 301 -7.55 9.97 -10.31
C PHE A 301 -8.82 10.79 -10.50
N SER A 302 -9.80 10.32 -11.27
CA SER A 302 -11.04 11.08 -11.52
C SER A 302 -12.03 11.03 -10.35
N SER A 303 -12.05 9.94 -9.58
CA SER A 303 -13.15 9.68 -8.64
C SER A 303 -12.71 9.28 -7.24
N ALA A 304 -11.40 9.20 -6.95
CA ALA A 304 -10.98 8.95 -5.59
C ALA A 304 -11.19 10.20 -4.71
N PRO A 305 -11.61 10.02 -3.45
CA PRO A 305 -11.74 11.10 -2.50
C PRO A 305 -10.37 11.72 -2.17
N PRO A 306 -10.34 12.95 -1.64
CA PRO A 306 -11.47 13.86 -1.53
C PRO A 306 -11.91 14.37 -2.91
N SER A 307 -13.20 14.60 -3.07
CA SER A 307 -13.79 15.27 -4.22
C SER A 307 -13.79 16.79 -4.00
N PRO A 308 -13.98 17.61 -5.06
CA PRO A 308 -14.19 19.04 -4.88
C PRO A 308 -15.36 19.36 -3.94
N MET A 309 -16.42 18.54 -3.94
CA MET A 309 -17.57 18.70 -3.05
C MET A 309 -17.20 18.43 -1.58
N ASP A 310 -16.27 17.51 -1.32
CA ASP A 310 -15.79 17.27 0.05
C ASP A 310 -15.07 18.52 0.56
N TRP A 311 -14.23 19.15 -0.26
CA TRP A 311 -13.58 20.42 0.09
C TRP A 311 -14.58 21.56 0.30
N GLU A 312 -15.56 21.70 -0.59
CA GLU A 312 -16.62 22.71 -0.44
C GLU A 312 -17.42 22.53 0.85
N SER A 313 -17.66 21.28 1.28
CA SER A 313 -18.34 20.99 2.54
C SER A 313 -17.52 21.44 3.75
N ILE A 314 -16.21 21.23 3.72
CA ILE A 314 -15.28 21.66 4.76
C ILE A 314 -15.20 23.19 4.82
N ASP A 315 -15.01 23.84 3.66
CA ASP A 315 -14.93 25.29 3.59
C ASP A 315 -16.25 25.94 4.07
N TYR A 316 -17.40 25.38 3.70
CA TYR A 316 -18.70 25.86 4.18
C TYR A 316 -18.90 25.66 5.69
N ALA A 317 -18.44 24.53 6.26
CA ALA A 317 -18.50 24.29 7.69
C ALA A 317 -17.62 25.29 8.48
N LEU A 318 -16.44 25.62 7.96
CA LEU A 318 -15.55 26.63 8.54
C LEU A 318 -16.15 28.04 8.47
N ASP A 319 -16.80 28.40 7.36
CA ASP A 319 -17.50 29.68 7.23
C ASP A 319 -18.65 29.81 8.24
N LEU A 320 -19.42 28.73 8.43
CA LEU A 320 -20.45 28.68 9.46
C LEU A 320 -19.82 28.81 10.87
N HIS A 321 -18.73 28.10 11.14
CA HIS A 321 -18.03 28.18 12.42
C HIS A 321 -17.59 29.61 12.73
N ASN A 322 -16.95 30.27 11.77
CA ASN A 322 -16.46 31.63 11.91
C ASN A 322 -17.59 32.66 12.09
N SER A 323 -18.75 32.43 11.46
CA SER A 323 -19.89 33.36 11.54
C SER A 323 -20.78 33.14 12.77
N THR A 324 -20.91 31.92 13.27
CA THR A 324 -21.80 31.60 14.39
C THR A 324 -21.07 31.32 15.71
N GLY A 325 -19.75 31.12 15.68
CA GLY A 325 -18.95 30.69 16.83
C GLY A 325 -19.27 29.28 17.33
N LYS A 326 -19.98 28.47 16.53
CA LYS A 326 -20.37 27.10 16.91
C LYS A 326 -19.24 26.13 16.59
N PRO A 327 -18.85 25.22 17.50
CA PRO A 327 -17.83 24.20 17.22
C PRO A 327 -18.28 23.20 16.14
N ILE A 328 -17.32 22.62 15.42
CA ILE A 328 -17.54 21.62 14.37
C ILE A 328 -17.39 20.19 14.96
N LYS A 329 -18.38 19.32 14.68
CA LYS A 329 -18.28 17.86 14.80
C LYS A 329 -18.22 17.22 13.41
N ASN A 330 -17.37 16.22 13.24
CA ASN A 330 -17.10 15.61 11.94
C ASN A 330 -16.84 14.11 12.05
N GLU A 331 -17.03 13.39 10.95
CA GLU A 331 -16.57 12.00 10.83
C GLU A 331 -15.05 11.90 10.88
N PHE A 332 -14.54 10.77 11.37
CA PHE A 332 -13.11 10.52 11.59
C PHE A 332 -12.24 10.91 10.39
N TRP A 333 -12.60 10.45 9.19
CA TRP A 333 -11.81 10.67 7.98
C TRP A 333 -11.81 12.14 7.52
N LEU A 334 -12.85 12.91 7.83
CA LEU A 334 -12.93 14.35 7.50
C LEU A 334 -12.10 15.22 8.46
N GLY A 335 -11.77 14.71 9.64
CA GLY A 335 -11.02 15.46 10.66
C GLY A 335 -9.65 15.90 10.16
N TYR A 336 -8.98 15.03 9.41
CA TYR A 336 -7.68 15.35 8.80
C TYR A 336 -7.79 16.47 7.76
N MET A 337 -8.89 16.55 7.01
CA MET A 337 -9.12 17.64 6.05
C MET A 337 -9.35 18.98 6.76
N LEU A 338 -10.15 19.01 7.83
CA LEU A 338 -10.36 20.20 8.66
C LEU A 338 -9.03 20.71 9.23
N GLN A 339 -8.21 19.81 9.76
CA GLN A 339 -6.88 20.16 10.27
C GLN A 339 -5.94 20.71 9.19
N SER A 340 -6.03 20.20 7.96
CA SER A 340 -5.21 20.72 6.85
C SER A 340 -5.55 22.18 6.50
N LYS A 341 -6.73 22.64 6.89
CA LYS A 341 -7.17 24.05 6.78
C LYS A 341 -6.92 24.86 8.06
N GLY A 342 -6.22 24.29 9.04
CA GLY A 342 -5.86 24.94 10.30
C GLY A 342 -6.92 24.88 11.41
N TYR A 343 -7.96 24.06 11.27
CA TYR A 343 -8.98 23.87 12.32
C TYR A 343 -8.61 22.72 13.25
N GLU A 344 -8.54 22.98 14.55
CA GLU A 344 -8.32 21.94 15.56
C GLU A 344 -9.62 21.19 15.83
N THR A 345 -9.60 19.87 15.61
CA THR A 345 -10.72 18.98 15.94
C THR A 345 -10.25 17.88 16.88
N ASP A 346 -11.06 17.61 17.90
CA ASP A 346 -10.85 16.51 18.85
C ASP A 346 -11.68 15.27 18.47
N ASN A 347 -12.45 15.35 17.38
CA ASN A 347 -13.37 14.29 16.95
C ASN A 347 -12.64 13.22 16.13
N TRP A 348 -11.96 12.31 16.84
CA TRP A 348 -11.21 11.19 16.26
C TRP A 348 -11.90 9.82 16.42
N GLY A 349 -13.18 9.81 16.79
CA GLY A 349 -13.99 8.60 16.91
C GLY A 349 -14.83 8.32 15.67
N PHE A 350 -15.15 7.04 15.43
CA PHE A 350 -16.32 6.68 14.62
C PHE A 350 -17.57 7.01 15.42
N TYR A 351 -18.16 8.17 15.14
CA TYR A 351 -19.42 8.58 15.76
C TYR A 351 -20.60 8.20 14.87
N ASP A 352 -21.58 7.51 15.44
CA ASP A 352 -22.91 7.46 14.85
C ASP A 352 -23.68 8.68 15.34
N PHE A 353 -23.68 9.74 14.53
CA PHE A 353 -24.30 11.03 14.82
C PHE A 353 -25.81 10.92 14.99
N ARG A 354 -26.45 9.82 14.56
CA ARG A 354 -27.88 9.57 14.77
C ARG A 354 -28.25 9.31 16.23
N TRP A 355 -27.31 8.85 17.05
CA TRP A 355 -27.53 8.52 18.47
C TRP A 355 -26.90 9.52 19.43
N LEU A 356 -26.28 10.57 18.90
CA LEU A 356 -25.73 11.65 19.71
C LEU A 356 -26.82 12.69 19.97
N ASP A 357 -27.49 12.55 21.12
CA ASP A 357 -28.43 13.56 21.67
C ASP A 357 -27.78 14.96 21.84
N ASP A 358 -26.45 15.03 21.76
CA ASP A 358 -25.61 16.22 21.97
C ASP A 358 -25.06 16.81 20.65
N THR A 359 -25.83 16.76 19.57
CA THR A 359 -25.50 17.52 18.34
C THR A 359 -25.98 18.96 18.39
N ASN A 360 -26.90 19.31 19.30
CA ASN A 360 -27.39 20.68 19.50
C ASN A 360 -26.25 21.65 19.83
N GLY A 361 -26.18 22.76 19.11
CA GLY A 361 -25.12 23.77 19.24
C GLY A 361 -23.87 23.50 18.41
N TYR A 362 -23.82 22.44 17.61
CA TYR A 362 -22.69 22.08 16.77
C TYR A 362 -22.99 22.21 15.27
N ILE A 363 -21.96 22.57 14.51
CA ILE A 363 -21.95 22.34 13.06
C ILE A 363 -21.53 20.90 12.83
N VAL A 364 -22.33 20.10 12.15
CA VAL A 364 -22.02 18.67 11.95
C VAL A 364 -21.75 18.40 10.47
N VAL A 365 -20.59 17.81 10.16
CA VAL A 365 -20.22 17.36 8.81
C VAL A 365 -20.20 15.83 8.78
N THR A 366 -21.13 15.22 8.04
CA THR A 366 -21.31 13.76 8.02
C THR A 366 -22.02 13.28 6.76
N ASP A 367 -21.80 12.02 6.37
CA ASP A 367 -22.60 11.34 5.35
C ASP A 367 -23.99 10.90 5.86
N GLN A 368 -24.20 10.97 7.18
CA GLN A 368 -25.43 10.54 7.84
C GLN A 368 -26.54 11.57 7.70
N ILE A 369 -27.78 11.08 7.70
CA ILE A 369 -28.98 11.92 7.68
C ILE A 369 -29.39 12.27 9.11
N LEU A 370 -29.40 13.56 9.46
CA LEU A 370 -29.78 14.08 10.78
C LEU A 370 -31.06 14.93 10.70
N GLN A 371 -31.74 15.11 11.83
CA GLN A 371 -32.96 15.93 11.94
C GLN A 371 -32.64 17.42 12.24
N CYS A 372 -31.68 18.00 11.53
CA CYS A 372 -31.33 19.42 11.62
C CYS A 372 -31.39 20.09 10.24
N PRO A 373 -31.51 21.43 10.14
CA PRO A 373 -31.31 22.15 8.89
C PRO A 373 -29.91 21.89 8.33
N PHE A 374 -29.82 21.67 7.01
CA PHE A 374 -28.54 21.32 6.37
C PHE A 374 -28.41 21.85 4.95
N LYS A 375 -27.16 21.83 4.48
CA LYS A 375 -26.79 21.98 3.07
C LYS A 375 -26.10 20.69 2.61
N ASN A 376 -26.52 20.19 1.45
CA ASN A 376 -25.97 18.97 0.85
C ASN A 376 -24.81 19.27 -0.10
N PHE A 377 -23.79 18.40 -0.06
CA PHE A 377 -22.58 18.43 -0.89
C PHE A 377 -22.32 17.01 -1.42
N SER A 378 -23.17 16.54 -2.34
CA SER A 378 -23.16 15.15 -2.83
C SER A 378 -23.45 14.16 -1.70
N ASP A 379 -22.42 13.46 -1.23
CA ASP A 379 -22.55 12.41 -0.22
C ASP A 379 -22.44 12.96 1.20
N LEU A 380 -21.92 14.18 1.37
CA LEU A 380 -21.77 14.84 2.67
C LEU A 380 -22.87 15.88 2.90
N ASN A 381 -23.23 16.06 4.16
CA ASN A 381 -24.16 17.08 4.61
C ASN A 381 -23.52 17.92 5.72
N VAL A 382 -23.70 19.23 5.63
CA VAL A 382 -23.30 20.17 6.69
C VAL A 382 -24.55 20.66 7.39
N TYR A 383 -24.75 20.22 8.63
CA TYR A 383 -25.88 20.55 9.48
C TYR A 383 -25.55 21.72 10.40
N THR A 384 -26.55 22.57 10.66
CA THR A 384 -26.54 23.53 11.76
C THR A 384 -27.52 23.05 12.83
N CYS A 385 -27.04 22.24 13.74
CA CYS A 385 -27.68 21.97 15.02
C CYS A 385 -27.16 23.04 16.02
#